data_AF-A0A447TE43-F1
#
_entry.id   AF-A0A447TE43-F1
#
_cell.length_a   1.000
_cell.length_b   1.000
_cell.length_c   1.000
_cell.angle_alpha   90.00
_cell.angle_beta   90.00
_cell.angle_gamma   90.00
#
_symmetry.space_group_name_H-M   'P 1'
#
loop_
_entity.id
_entity.type
_entity.pdbx_description
1 polymer ?
#
loop_
_entity_poly.entity_id
_entity_poly.type
_entity_poly.pdbx_seq_one_letter_code
_entity_poly.pdbx_strand_id
1 'polypeptide(L)'
;MGNRSKSLLVFAGLCLASAAALVWVSPWLGWLIPVLGGGGLLLFHGGGGEAAPPANQPSAAAPAASDDDGQLELLLQVIARWEGNLQLVIEQSVTGGNQLAGTLTGIADGLHATIEAAGSAADDIGSGSLEQMVADASQRSREISSVLAEIVGHRQQLIDEVSRLATYSGELLSMADQVGRISNQTNLLALNASIEAARAGEFGRGFAVVADEVRKLSQQSEQTGKQMSEKVVEINGALEQTRQTTTSLGAQDADRGNNALGLLDESVRDFSAAAEKLAQVNQRMQTEGSRVEKELHASLIALQFQDRVSQIVQHVAQDLKQMQAHLEAVREARRRGEKGPEAHPREWLKRLESTYTTLEQAALHQGGGGKPAASSGDVDFF
;
A
#
# COMPACT_ATOMS: atom_id res chain seq x y z
N MET A 1 -21.96 -48.86 -51.27
CA MET A 1 -22.06 -48.20 -49.94
C MET A 1 -21.71 -46.73 -50.14
N GLY A 2 -22.74 -45.95 -50.48
CA GLY A 2 -22.61 -44.64 -51.11
C GLY A 2 -23.00 -43.48 -50.21
N ASN A 3 -22.52 -42.30 -50.59
CA ASN A 3 -22.82 -40.90 -50.24
C ASN A 3 -23.33 -40.50 -48.84
N ARG A 4 -24.15 -41.32 -48.16
CA ARG A 4 -24.67 -41.09 -46.81
C ARG A 4 -23.62 -41.20 -45.70
N SER A 5 -22.56 -42.03 -45.86
CA SER A 5 -21.50 -42.11 -44.83
C SER A 5 -20.56 -40.90 -44.86
N LYS A 6 -20.37 -40.28 -46.04
CA LYS A 6 -19.54 -39.08 -46.19
C LYS A 6 -20.25 -37.84 -45.64
N SER A 7 -21.57 -37.71 -45.81
CA SER A 7 -22.33 -36.60 -45.21
C SER A 7 -22.39 -36.68 -43.68
N LEU A 8 -22.46 -37.88 -43.10
CA LEU A 8 -22.45 -38.08 -41.64
C LEU A 8 -21.09 -37.75 -41.01
N LEU A 9 -19.98 -38.07 -41.69
CA LEU A 9 -18.63 -37.73 -41.21
C LEU A 9 -18.34 -36.21 -41.29
N VAL A 10 -18.85 -35.53 -42.33
CA VAL A 10 -18.73 -34.07 -42.45
C VAL A 10 -19.57 -33.35 -41.38
N PHE A 11 -20.77 -33.85 -41.07
CA PHE A 11 -21.63 -33.27 -40.02
C PHE A 11 -21.05 -33.49 -38.62
N ALA A 12 -20.50 -34.68 -38.34
CA ALA A 12 -19.81 -34.97 -37.09
C ALA A 12 -18.54 -34.11 -36.89
N GLY A 13 -17.80 -33.85 -37.98
CA GLY A 13 -16.65 -32.94 -37.97
C GLY A 13 -17.03 -31.48 -37.70
N LEU A 14 -18.15 -31.01 -38.25
CA LEU A 14 -18.63 -29.64 -38.04
C LEU A 14 -19.11 -29.40 -36.60
N CYS A 15 -19.77 -30.39 -35.98
CA CYS A 15 -20.22 -30.32 -34.58
C CYS A 15 -19.04 -30.31 -33.59
N LEU A 16 -17.98 -31.08 -33.86
CA LEU A 16 -16.76 -31.08 -33.05
C LEU A 16 -15.98 -29.76 -33.15
N ALA A 17 -15.93 -29.15 -34.33
CA ALA A 17 -15.31 -27.83 -34.52
C ALA A 17 -16.09 -26.70 -33.83
N SER A 18 -17.43 -26.74 -33.83
CA SER A 18 -18.25 -25.77 -33.10
C SER A 18 -18.14 -25.92 -31.56
N ALA A 19 -17.97 -27.14 -31.07
CA ALA A 19 -17.78 -27.40 -29.63
C ALA A 19 -16.40 -26.88 -29.14
N ALA A 20 -15.35 -26.99 -29.96
CA ALA A 20 -14.02 -26.49 -29.61
C ALA A 20 -13.94 -24.95 -29.58
N ALA A 21 -14.73 -24.24 -30.39
CA ALA A 21 -14.75 -22.78 -30.42
C ALA A 21 -15.46 -22.14 -29.20
N LEU A 22 -16.42 -22.86 -28.59
CA LEU A 22 -17.20 -22.36 -27.44
C LEU A 22 -16.43 -22.44 -26.10
N VAL A 23 -15.45 -23.35 -25.97
CA VAL A 23 -14.64 -23.52 -24.75
C VAL A 23 -13.69 -22.33 -24.51
N TRP A 24 -13.34 -21.57 -25.55
CA TRP A 24 -12.46 -20.40 -25.43
C TRP A 24 -13.18 -19.11 -25.00
N VAL A 25 -14.52 -19.05 -25.07
CA VAL A 25 -15.30 -17.83 -24.80
C VAL A 25 -15.89 -17.78 -23.39
N SER A 26 -16.04 -18.93 -22.71
CA SER A 26 -16.53 -18.94 -21.32
C SER A 26 -16.30 -20.29 -20.61
N PRO A 27 -15.53 -20.33 -19.50
CA PRO A 27 -15.29 -21.56 -18.73
C PRO A 27 -16.56 -22.18 -18.12
N TRP A 28 -17.64 -21.41 -17.97
CA TRP A 28 -18.89 -21.85 -17.34
C TRP A 28 -19.86 -22.60 -18.29
N LEU A 29 -19.52 -22.81 -19.58
CA LEU A 29 -20.38 -23.52 -20.55
C LEU A 29 -19.98 -24.98 -20.81
N GLY A 30 -18.91 -25.48 -20.17
CA GLY A 30 -18.35 -26.83 -20.43
C GLY A 30 -19.22 -28.03 -20.04
N TRP A 31 -20.32 -27.81 -19.33
CA TRP A 31 -21.14 -28.87 -18.70
C TRP A 31 -22.34 -29.28 -19.57
N LEU A 32 -22.58 -28.60 -20.69
CA LEU A 32 -23.64 -28.93 -21.64
C LEU A 32 -23.27 -30.05 -22.64
N ILE A 33 -22.08 -30.65 -22.56
CA ILE A 33 -21.57 -31.54 -23.62
C ILE A 33 -21.99 -33.03 -23.54
N PRO A 34 -22.51 -33.62 -22.44
CA PRO A 34 -22.96 -35.02 -22.49
C PRO A 34 -24.48 -35.15 -22.46
N VAL A 35 -25.20 -34.61 -23.45
CA VAL A 35 -26.65 -34.92 -23.64
C VAL A 35 -27.00 -35.36 -25.07
N LEU A 36 -26.07 -35.29 -26.04
CA LEU A 36 -26.36 -35.66 -27.45
C LEU A 36 -25.65 -36.94 -27.96
N GLY A 37 -25.29 -37.86 -27.07
CA GLY A 37 -24.53 -39.08 -27.42
C GLY A 37 -25.04 -40.41 -26.85
N GLY A 38 -26.29 -40.50 -26.39
CA GLY A 38 -26.81 -41.69 -25.70
C GLY A 38 -28.25 -42.01 -26.04
N GLY A 39 -28.53 -42.41 -27.28
CA GLY A 39 -29.88 -42.76 -27.70
C GLY A 39 -29.90 -43.50 -29.03
N GLY A 40 -29.39 -44.74 -29.05
CA GLY A 40 -29.50 -45.56 -30.25
C GLY A 40 -28.71 -46.86 -30.23
N LEU A 41 -29.09 -47.82 -29.36
CA LEU A 41 -28.72 -49.22 -29.56
C LEU A 41 -29.44 -50.18 -28.60
N LEU A 42 -30.75 -50.39 -28.77
CA LEU A 42 -31.44 -51.61 -28.28
C LEU A 42 -32.65 -51.94 -29.16
N LEU A 43 -32.40 -52.48 -30.36
CA LEU A 43 -33.35 -53.33 -31.09
C LEU A 43 -32.58 -54.49 -31.74
N PHE A 44 -33.13 -55.70 -31.59
CA PHE A 44 -32.75 -57.02 -32.13
C PHE A 44 -31.86 -57.94 -31.29
N HIS A 45 -32.51 -58.85 -30.57
CA HIS A 45 -32.44 -60.33 -30.64
C HIS A 45 -33.63 -60.85 -29.81
N GLY A 46 -34.46 -61.83 -30.14
CA GLY A 46 -34.35 -63.03 -30.97
C GLY A 46 -35.02 -64.14 -30.15
N GLY A 47 -36.11 -64.74 -30.64
CA GLY A 47 -37.12 -65.43 -29.82
C GLY A 47 -36.86 -66.88 -29.40
N GLY A 48 -37.86 -67.47 -28.73
CA GLY A 48 -38.02 -68.92 -28.54
C GLY A 48 -38.83 -69.31 -27.30
N GLY A 49 -39.93 -70.05 -27.48
CA GLY A 49 -40.41 -71.04 -26.49
C GLY A 49 -41.75 -70.82 -25.78
N GLU A 50 -42.85 -70.96 -26.52
CA GLU A 50 -44.05 -71.77 -26.22
C GLU A 50 -44.44 -72.12 -24.75
N ALA A 51 -45.62 -71.66 -24.31
CA ALA A 51 -46.69 -72.49 -23.72
C ALA A 51 -47.95 -71.64 -23.39
N ALA A 52 -49.12 -72.14 -23.80
CA ALA A 52 -50.47 -71.67 -23.45
C ALA A 52 -51.37 -72.92 -23.30
N PRO A 53 -52.63 -72.89 -22.79
CA PRO A 53 -53.38 -71.95 -21.93
C PRO A 53 -54.09 -72.75 -20.76
N PRO A 54 -55.29 -72.46 -20.17
CA PRO A 54 -56.57 -71.90 -20.71
C PRO A 54 -56.99 -70.56 -20.03
N ALA A 55 -57.51 -69.56 -20.75
CA ALA A 55 -58.89 -69.36 -21.25
C ALA A 55 -59.94 -68.92 -20.20
N ASN A 56 -60.58 -67.77 -20.52
CA ASN A 56 -61.80 -67.14 -19.97
C ASN A 56 -61.72 -66.25 -18.71
N GLN A 57 -61.76 -64.93 -18.92
CA GLN A 57 -63.01 -64.13 -18.79
C GLN A 57 -62.89 -62.77 -19.51
N PRO A 58 -64.01 -62.17 -19.96
CA PRO A 58 -64.02 -61.05 -20.91
C PRO A 58 -63.75 -59.69 -20.26
N SER A 59 -63.01 -58.89 -21.02
CA SER A 59 -62.83 -57.43 -20.95
C SER A 59 -64.05 -56.68 -20.39
N ALA A 60 -63.86 -56.00 -19.26
CA ALA A 60 -64.58 -54.78 -18.98
C ALA A 60 -63.99 -53.69 -19.89
N ALA A 61 -64.81 -53.20 -20.82
CA ALA A 61 -64.47 -52.08 -21.68
C ALA A 61 -64.16 -50.85 -20.81
N ALA A 62 -62.88 -50.47 -20.73
CA ALA A 62 -62.52 -49.12 -20.37
C ALA A 62 -63.07 -48.18 -21.46
N PRO A 63 -63.71 -47.04 -21.11
CA PRO A 63 -64.11 -46.08 -22.11
C PRO A 63 -62.86 -45.65 -22.87
N ALA A 64 -62.92 -45.66 -24.21
CA ALA A 64 -61.85 -45.18 -25.05
C ALA A 64 -61.50 -43.75 -24.62
N ALA A 65 -60.31 -43.57 -24.03
CA ALA A 65 -59.77 -42.25 -23.76
C ALA A 65 -59.79 -41.46 -25.08
N SER A 66 -60.52 -40.36 -25.11
CA SER A 66 -60.55 -39.47 -26.26
C SER A 66 -59.12 -38.98 -26.58
N ASP A 67 -58.80 -38.70 -27.85
CA ASP A 67 -57.50 -38.14 -28.28
C ASP A 67 -57.08 -36.93 -27.41
N ASP A 68 -58.08 -36.14 -26.98
CA ASP A 68 -57.93 -35.01 -26.07
C ASP A 68 -57.47 -35.38 -24.64
N ASP A 69 -57.74 -36.58 -24.13
CA ASP A 69 -57.27 -37.03 -22.80
C ASP A 69 -55.78 -37.37 -22.82
N GLY A 70 -55.29 -37.93 -23.93
CA GLY A 70 -53.86 -38.14 -24.16
C GLY A 70 -53.10 -36.81 -24.29
N GLN A 71 -53.72 -35.79 -24.89
CA GLN A 71 -53.16 -34.44 -24.97
C GLN A 71 -53.11 -33.74 -23.60
N LEU A 72 -54.16 -33.86 -22.78
CA LEU A 72 -54.18 -33.37 -21.39
C LEU A 72 -53.12 -34.07 -20.52
N GLU A 73 -52.94 -35.37 -20.69
CA GLU A 73 -51.92 -36.14 -20.00
C GLU A 73 -50.51 -35.70 -20.38
N LEU A 74 -50.26 -35.45 -21.68
CA LEU A 74 -48.99 -34.91 -22.16
C LEU A 74 -48.72 -33.51 -21.56
N LEU A 75 -49.70 -32.60 -21.57
CA LEU A 75 -49.55 -31.25 -21.02
C LEU A 75 -49.23 -31.27 -19.52
N LEU A 76 -49.93 -32.10 -18.74
CA LEU A 76 -49.66 -32.27 -17.31
C LEU A 76 -48.25 -32.83 -17.07
N GLN A 77 -47.80 -33.81 -17.85
CA GLN A 77 -46.44 -34.36 -17.72
C GLN A 77 -45.36 -33.33 -18.07
N VAL A 78 -45.56 -32.52 -19.11
CA VAL A 78 -44.62 -31.47 -19.50
C VAL A 78 -44.55 -30.37 -18.44
N ILE A 79 -45.70 -29.90 -17.93
CA ILE A 79 -45.74 -28.87 -16.89
C ILE A 79 -45.07 -29.38 -15.61
N ALA A 80 -45.34 -30.62 -15.19
CA ALA A 80 -44.67 -31.22 -14.04
C ALA A 80 -43.14 -31.29 -14.22
N ARG A 81 -42.67 -31.55 -15.45
CA ARG A 81 -41.22 -31.56 -15.75
C ARG A 81 -40.63 -30.15 -15.70
N TRP A 82 -41.35 -29.14 -16.18
CA TRP A 82 -40.93 -27.74 -16.11
C TRP A 82 -40.95 -27.19 -14.68
N GLU A 83 -41.94 -27.55 -13.87
CA GLU A 83 -41.98 -27.23 -12.44
C GLU A 83 -40.74 -27.78 -11.74
N GLY A 84 -40.39 -29.06 -11.98
CA GLY A 84 -39.16 -29.65 -11.44
C GLY A 84 -37.88 -28.94 -11.89
N ASN A 85 -37.80 -28.50 -13.15
CA ASN A 85 -36.65 -27.72 -13.64
C ASN A 85 -36.59 -26.32 -13.01
N LEU A 86 -37.73 -25.64 -12.80
CA LEU A 86 -37.75 -24.33 -12.13
C LEU A 86 -37.40 -24.45 -10.66
N GLN A 87 -37.86 -25.51 -9.98
CA GLN A 87 -37.45 -25.81 -8.61
C GLN A 87 -35.93 -25.92 -8.49
N LEU A 88 -35.28 -26.59 -9.45
CA LEU A 88 -33.82 -26.70 -9.53
C LEU A 88 -33.17 -25.32 -9.75
N VAL A 89 -33.72 -24.47 -10.61
CA VAL A 89 -33.21 -23.10 -10.83
C VAL A 89 -33.36 -22.24 -9.57
N ILE A 90 -34.47 -22.37 -8.83
CA ILE A 90 -34.66 -21.69 -7.53
C ILE A 90 -33.60 -22.14 -6.54
N GLU A 91 -33.37 -23.45 -6.41
CA GLU A 91 -32.36 -24.01 -5.51
C GLU A 91 -30.94 -23.55 -5.88
N GLN A 92 -30.62 -23.52 -7.18
CA GLN A 92 -29.35 -22.99 -7.68
C GLN A 92 -29.19 -21.49 -7.43
N SER A 93 -30.26 -20.70 -7.58
CA SER A 93 -30.26 -19.27 -7.28
C SER A 93 -29.99 -19.02 -5.80
N VAL A 94 -30.67 -19.74 -4.90
CA VAL A 94 -30.40 -19.67 -3.44
C VAL A 94 -28.95 -20.02 -3.13
N THR A 95 -28.40 -21.06 -3.78
CA THR A 95 -27.00 -21.46 -3.62
C THR A 95 -26.03 -20.37 -4.10
N GLY A 96 -26.31 -19.73 -5.23
CA GLY A 96 -25.56 -18.57 -5.72
C GLY A 96 -25.55 -17.42 -4.72
N GLY A 97 -26.66 -17.20 -3.99
CA GLY A 97 -26.77 -16.15 -2.99
C GLY A 97 -25.91 -16.39 -1.78
N ASN A 98 -25.86 -17.65 -1.34
CA ASN A 98 -24.98 -18.05 -0.27
C ASN A 98 -23.50 -17.90 -0.68
N GLN A 99 -23.15 -18.19 -1.94
CA GLN A 99 -21.80 -17.96 -2.44
C GLN A 99 -21.44 -16.47 -2.44
N LEU A 100 -22.37 -15.60 -2.82
CA LEU A 100 -22.21 -14.16 -2.85
C LEU A 100 -22.14 -13.53 -1.45
N ALA A 101 -22.91 -14.07 -0.50
CA ALA A 101 -22.75 -13.74 0.92
C ALA A 101 -21.34 -14.13 1.40
N GLY A 102 -20.84 -15.29 0.99
CA GLY A 102 -19.47 -15.72 1.28
C GLY A 102 -18.39 -14.80 0.71
N THR A 103 -18.56 -14.28 -0.52
CA THR A 103 -17.62 -13.30 -1.08
C THR A 103 -17.64 -11.97 -0.32
N LEU A 104 -18.82 -11.51 0.12
CA LEU A 104 -18.93 -10.31 0.96
C LEU A 104 -18.25 -10.49 2.32
N THR A 105 -18.37 -11.68 2.93
CA THR A 105 -17.61 -12.02 4.14
C THR A 105 -16.10 -11.98 3.88
N GLY A 106 -15.64 -12.56 2.77
CA GLY A 106 -14.22 -12.52 2.39
C GLY A 106 -13.68 -11.11 2.14
N ILE A 107 -14.50 -10.22 1.58
CA ILE A 107 -14.17 -8.78 1.45
C ILE A 107 -14.04 -8.14 2.83
N ALA A 108 -15.00 -8.38 3.73
CA ALA A 108 -14.97 -7.84 5.09
C ALA A 108 -13.74 -8.32 5.87
N ASP A 109 -13.39 -9.60 5.77
CA ASP A 109 -12.19 -10.18 6.39
C ASP A 109 -10.91 -9.57 5.82
N GLY A 110 -10.83 -9.39 4.49
CA GLY A 110 -9.69 -8.74 3.84
C GLY A 110 -9.52 -7.27 4.25
N LEU A 111 -10.64 -6.54 4.38
CA LEU A 111 -10.65 -5.16 4.86
C LEU A 111 -10.21 -5.10 6.33
N HIS A 112 -10.69 -6.03 7.17
CA HIS A 112 -10.29 -6.12 8.57
C HIS A 112 -8.79 -6.39 8.71
N ALA A 113 -8.24 -7.36 7.98
CA ALA A 113 -6.82 -7.66 7.96
C ALA A 113 -5.98 -6.46 7.48
N THR A 114 -6.47 -5.68 6.52
CA THR A 114 -5.80 -4.47 6.04
C THR A 114 -5.80 -3.37 7.10
N ILE A 115 -6.92 -3.17 7.80
CA ILE A 115 -7.05 -2.23 8.92
C ILE A 115 -6.14 -2.65 10.08
N GLU A 116 -6.08 -3.93 10.42
CA GLU A 116 -5.22 -4.46 11.46
C GLU A 116 -3.73 -4.31 11.08
N ALA A 117 -3.36 -4.57 9.83
CA ALA A 117 -2.01 -4.34 9.34
C ALA A 117 -1.62 -2.85 9.37
N ALA A 118 -2.55 -1.95 9.03
CA ALA A 118 -2.34 -0.51 9.14
C ALA A 118 -2.24 -0.06 10.61
N GLY A 119 -3.08 -0.61 11.49
CA GLY A 119 -3.05 -0.37 12.93
C GLY A 119 -1.75 -0.83 13.57
N SER A 120 -1.33 -2.07 13.32
CA SER A 120 -0.07 -2.62 13.84
C SER A 120 1.15 -1.85 13.35
N ALA A 121 1.18 -1.41 12.08
CA ALA A 121 2.27 -0.56 11.59
C ALA A 121 2.24 0.85 12.21
N ALA A 122 1.06 1.41 12.45
CA ALA A 122 0.91 2.69 13.14
C ALA A 122 1.30 2.58 14.63
N ASP A 123 1.10 1.42 15.26
CA ASP A 123 1.49 1.15 16.66
C ASP A 123 3.01 0.90 16.78
N ASP A 124 3.58 0.08 15.88
CA ASP A 124 5.02 -0.15 15.80
C ASP A 124 5.81 1.13 15.50
N ILE A 125 5.25 2.00 14.65
CA ILE A 125 5.87 3.30 14.34
C ILE A 125 5.53 4.32 15.40
N GLY A 126 4.39 4.15 16.10
CA GLY A 126 3.77 5.08 17.04
C GLY A 126 3.57 6.47 16.42
N SER A 127 2.35 7.00 16.36
CA SER A 127 2.18 8.43 16.01
C SER A 127 3.01 9.33 16.93
N GLY A 128 3.15 8.93 18.20
CA GLY A 128 4.06 9.56 19.16
C GLY A 128 5.54 9.28 18.88
N SER A 129 5.91 8.10 18.35
CA SER A 129 7.31 7.75 18.09
C SER A 129 7.87 8.48 16.87
N LEU A 130 7.11 8.73 15.79
CA LEU A 130 7.60 9.58 14.70
C LEU A 130 7.79 11.05 15.15
N GLU A 131 6.83 11.61 15.89
CA GLU A 131 6.96 12.96 16.46
C GLU A 131 8.13 13.05 17.44
N GLN A 132 8.33 12.02 18.25
CA GLN A 132 9.41 11.92 19.21
C GLN A 132 10.77 11.70 18.53
N MET A 133 10.84 10.92 17.45
CA MET A 133 12.04 10.79 16.60
C MET A 133 12.41 12.12 15.95
N VAL A 134 11.43 12.87 15.43
CA VAL A 134 11.67 14.21 14.87
C VAL A 134 12.11 15.19 15.96
N ALA A 135 11.49 15.12 17.14
CA ALA A 135 11.87 15.95 18.29
C ALA A 135 13.31 15.63 18.75
N ASP A 136 13.65 14.36 18.91
CA ASP A 136 14.98 13.89 19.31
C ASP A 136 16.03 14.26 18.27
N ALA A 137 15.76 14.04 16.98
CA ALA A 137 16.66 14.45 15.90
C ALA A 137 16.85 15.97 15.87
N SER A 138 15.79 16.75 16.07
CA SER A 138 15.87 18.22 16.15
C SER A 138 16.66 18.70 17.37
N GLN A 139 16.57 17.98 18.49
CA GLN A 139 17.30 18.30 19.70
C GLN A 139 18.78 17.96 19.54
N ARG A 140 19.09 16.76 19.05
CA ARG A 140 20.47 16.34 18.72
C ARG A 140 21.12 17.29 17.72
N SER A 141 20.40 17.69 16.66
CA SER A 141 20.90 18.65 15.68
C SER A 141 21.22 20.02 16.29
N ARG A 142 20.39 20.50 17.22
CA ARG A 142 20.64 21.75 17.97
C ARG A 142 21.84 21.62 18.90
N GLU A 143 21.96 20.51 19.64
CA GLU A 143 23.11 20.23 20.50
C GLU A 143 24.41 20.21 19.71
N ILE A 144 24.42 19.53 18.55
CA ILE A 144 25.58 19.46 17.65
C ILE A 144 25.95 20.85 17.12
N SER A 145 24.96 21.62 16.67
CA SER A 145 25.18 22.98 16.16
C SER A 145 25.76 23.89 17.25
N SER A 146 25.29 23.73 18.50
CA SER A 146 25.82 24.46 19.67
C SER A 146 27.26 24.10 19.95
N VAL A 147 27.60 22.80 20.01
CA VAL A 147 28.97 22.33 20.27
C VAL A 147 29.93 22.81 19.18
N LEU A 148 29.53 22.73 17.91
CA LEU A 148 30.36 23.21 16.79
C LEU A 148 30.56 24.73 16.86
N ALA A 149 29.51 25.50 17.18
CA ALA A 149 29.61 26.94 17.34
C ALA A 149 30.53 27.34 18.50
N GLU A 150 30.46 26.65 19.63
CA GLU A 150 31.37 26.86 20.76
C GLU A 150 32.83 26.56 20.40
N ILE A 151 33.09 25.44 19.70
CA ILE A 151 34.43 25.07 19.24
C ILE A 151 35.01 26.16 18.32
N VAL A 152 34.23 26.61 17.34
CA VAL A 152 34.66 27.66 16.41
C VAL A 152 34.89 28.99 17.16
N GLY A 153 34.01 29.34 18.09
CA GLY A 153 34.11 30.55 18.89
C GLY A 153 35.35 30.56 19.78
N HIS A 154 35.59 29.50 20.56
CA HIS A 154 36.76 29.37 21.43
C HIS A 154 38.07 29.36 20.62
N ARG A 155 38.09 28.70 19.46
CA ARG A 155 39.27 28.73 18.58
C ARG A 155 39.56 30.14 18.10
N GLN A 156 38.55 30.89 17.65
CA GLN A 156 38.75 32.25 17.18
C GLN A 156 39.29 33.16 18.28
N GLN A 157 38.72 33.06 19.50
CA GLN A 157 39.20 33.80 20.66
C GLN A 157 40.67 33.47 21.00
N LEU A 158 41.06 32.20 20.96
CA LEU A 158 42.45 31.80 21.19
C LEU A 158 43.40 32.35 20.12
N ILE A 159 43.01 32.34 18.85
CA ILE A 159 43.81 32.91 17.76
C ILE A 159 44.00 34.42 17.97
N ASP A 160 42.93 35.14 18.32
CA ASP A 160 42.98 36.58 18.54
C ASP A 160 43.87 36.93 19.75
N GLU A 161 43.78 36.17 20.84
CA GLU A 161 44.59 36.41 22.04
C GLU A 161 46.07 36.09 21.81
N VAL A 162 46.40 35.01 21.09
CA VAL A 162 47.78 34.70 20.67
C VAL A 162 48.34 35.81 19.77
N SER A 163 47.53 36.36 18.85
CA SER A 163 47.93 37.48 17.99
C SER A 163 48.20 38.76 18.77
N ARG A 164 47.36 39.08 19.77
CA ARG A 164 47.59 40.20 20.70
C ARG A 164 48.87 40.01 21.51
N LEU A 165 49.09 38.82 22.06
CA LEU A 165 50.32 38.52 22.81
C LEU A 165 51.57 38.61 21.94
N ALA A 166 51.52 38.19 20.67
CA ALA A 166 52.61 38.35 19.72
C ALA A 166 52.93 39.83 19.47
N THR A 167 51.91 40.68 19.40
CA THR A 167 52.08 42.13 19.27
C THR A 167 52.78 42.73 20.50
N TYR A 168 52.31 42.41 21.72
CA TYR A 168 52.94 42.86 22.97
C TYR A 168 54.39 42.36 23.10
N SER A 169 54.65 41.14 22.68
CA SER A 169 56.00 40.57 22.64
C SER A 169 56.94 41.38 21.71
N GLY A 170 56.46 41.80 20.54
CA GLY A 170 57.20 42.67 19.63
C GLY A 170 57.49 44.05 20.22
N GLU A 171 56.52 44.65 20.91
CA GLU A 171 56.71 45.93 21.62
C GLU A 171 57.76 45.81 22.74
N LEU A 172 57.70 44.73 23.53
CA LEU A 172 58.69 44.46 24.59
C LEU A 172 60.11 44.29 24.03
N LEU A 173 60.27 43.65 22.86
CA LEU A 173 61.57 43.52 22.21
C LEU A 173 62.14 44.90 21.84
N SER A 174 61.30 45.78 21.29
CA SER A 174 61.70 47.15 20.95
C SER A 174 62.08 47.96 22.19
N MET A 175 61.36 47.78 23.30
CA MET A 175 61.70 48.42 24.58
C MET A 175 63.04 47.90 25.13
N ALA A 176 63.29 46.59 25.07
CA ALA A 176 64.55 46.00 25.50
C ALA A 176 65.75 46.51 24.68
N ASP A 177 65.59 46.65 23.35
CA ASP A 177 66.61 47.24 22.47
C ASP A 177 66.86 48.72 22.82
N GLN A 178 65.80 49.51 23.08
CA GLN A 178 65.95 50.89 23.54
C GLN A 178 66.72 50.99 24.87
N VAL A 179 66.40 50.14 25.85
CA VAL A 179 67.15 50.08 27.12
C VAL A 179 68.61 49.76 26.86
N GLY A 180 68.91 48.81 25.96
CA GLY A 180 70.30 48.49 25.57
C GLY A 180 71.03 49.70 24.97
N ARG A 181 70.39 50.43 24.05
CA ARG A 181 70.96 51.65 23.43
C ARG A 181 71.22 52.76 24.45
N ILE A 182 70.25 53.04 25.32
CA ILE A 182 70.37 54.04 26.40
C ILE A 182 71.50 53.64 27.36
N SER A 183 71.57 52.36 27.76
CA SER A 183 72.62 51.86 28.64
C SER A 183 74.00 52.03 28.02
N ASN A 184 74.17 51.70 26.74
CA ASN A 184 75.45 51.83 26.04
C ASN A 184 75.86 53.30 25.90
N GLN A 185 74.92 54.19 25.55
CA GLN A 185 75.18 55.63 25.49
C GLN A 185 75.57 56.21 26.85
N THR A 186 74.89 55.79 27.93
CA THR A 186 75.19 56.22 29.31
C THR A 186 76.54 55.70 29.76
N ASN A 187 76.90 54.46 29.39
CA ASN A 187 78.22 53.88 29.64
C ASN A 187 79.34 54.68 28.95
N LEU A 188 79.14 55.12 27.70
CA LEU A 188 80.08 55.99 26.99
C LEU A 188 80.21 57.38 27.63
N LEU A 189 79.08 57.97 28.06
CA LEU A 189 79.08 59.24 28.78
C LEU A 189 79.82 59.13 30.12
N ALA A 190 79.56 58.06 30.88
CA ALA A 190 80.23 57.77 32.14
C ALA A 190 81.73 57.54 31.94
N LEU A 191 82.14 56.84 30.88
CA LEU A 191 83.54 56.66 30.54
C LEU A 191 84.24 58.00 30.25
N ASN A 192 83.62 58.86 29.44
CA ASN A 192 84.16 60.20 29.16
C ASN A 192 84.26 61.04 30.45
N ALA A 193 83.28 60.94 31.35
CA ALA A 193 83.30 61.61 32.64
C ALA A 193 84.41 61.09 33.57
N SER A 194 84.64 59.76 33.63
CA SER A 194 85.75 59.18 34.39
C SER A 194 87.11 59.62 33.84
N ILE A 195 87.26 59.73 32.51
CA ILE A 195 88.49 60.23 31.87
C ILE A 195 88.73 61.71 32.24
N GLU A 196 87.72 62.56 32.15
CA GLU A 196 87.88 63.99 32.44
C GLU A 196 88.08 64.24 33.95
N ALA A 197 87.43 63.43 34.80
CA ALA A 197 87.67 63.43 36.25
C ALA A 197 89.12 63.04 36.60
N ALA A 198 89.69 62.04 35.91
CA ALA A 198 91.11 61.69 36.06
C ALA A 198 92.04 62.81 35.59
N ARG A 199 91.65 63.52 34.52
CA ARG A 199 92.41 64.65 33.96
C ARG A 199 92.45 65.87 34.88
N ALA A 200 91.40 66.10 35.66
CA ALA A 200 91.31 67.17 36.65
C ALA A 200 92.11 66.90 37.95
N GLY A 201 92.71 65.71 38.11
CA GLY A 201 93.57 65.36 39.24
C GLY A 201 92.82 65.37 40.59
N GLU A 202 93.41 66.04 41.60
CA GLU A 202 92.83 66.12 42.97
C GLU A 202 91.41 66.72 42.98
N PHE A 203 91.13 67.70 42.11
CA PHE A 203 89.84 68.38 42.03
C PHE A 203 88.73 67.51 41.41
N GLY A 204 89.09 66.42 40.71
CA GLY A 204 88.15 65.52 40.02
C GLY A 204 87.72 64.28 40.82
N ARG A 205 88.29 64.02 42.01
CA ARG A 205 88.04 62.77 42.78
C ARG A 205 86.56 62.47 43.03
N GLY A 206 85.78 63.48 43.41
CA GLY A 206 84.34 63.29 43.66
C GLY A 206 83.56 62.92 42.40
N PHE A 207 83.91 63.52 41.26
CA PHE A 207 83.31 63.21 39.95
C PHE A 207 83.72 61.82 39.44
N ALA A 208 84.95 61.37 39.73
CA ALA A 208 85.41 60.03 39.36
C ALA A 208 84.56 58.93 40.02
N VAL A 209 84.23 59.07 41.30
CA VAL A 209 83.37 58.11 42.02
C VAL A 209 81.97 58.05 41.44
N VAL A 210 81.37 59.21 41.13
CA VAL A 210 80.03 59.27 40.50
C VAL A 210 80.07 58.67 39.10
N ALA A 211 81.08 58.98 38.30
CA ALA A 211 81.22 58.46 36.95
C ALA A 211 81.39 56.93 36.93
N ASP A 212 82.16 56.35 37.85
CA ASP A 212 82.29 54.90 37.98
C ASP A 212 80.99 54.23 38.43
N GLU A 213 80.21 54.84 39.33
CA GLU A 213 78.91 54.31 39.75
C GLU A 213 77.89 54.36 38.61
N VAL A 214 77.83 55.47 37.85
CA VAL A 214 76.99 55.59 36.66
C VAL A 214 77.40 54.56 35.60
N ARG A 215 78.70 54.32 35.41
CA ARG A 215 79.21 53.29 34.49
C ARG A 215 78.70 51.91 34.89
N LYS A 216 78.77 51.59 36.19
CA LYS A 216 78.32 50.30 36.73
C LYS A 216 76.81 50.09 36.58
N LEU A 217 76.01 51.13 36.86
CA LEU A 217 74.55 51.12 36.64
C LEU A 217 74.19 50.96 35.17
N SER A 218 74.96 51.58 34.28
CA SER A 218 74.79 51.46 32.83
C SER A 218 75.06 50.02 32.37
N GLN A 219 76.14 49.41 32.84
CA GLN A 219 76.46 48.00 32.53
C GLN A 219 75.39 47.03 33.08
N GLN A 220 74.88 47.26 34.29
CA GLN A 220 73.76 46.48 34.83
C GLN A 220 72.47 46.66 34.00
N SER A 221 72.21 47.87 33.51
CA SER A 221 71.04 48.14 32.66
C SER A 221 71.17 47.45 31.29
N GLU A 222 72.38 47.41 30.72
CA GLU A 222 72.65 46.67 29.48
C GLU A 222 72.45 45.16 29.67
N GLN A 223 72.98 44.60 30.75
CA GLN A 223 72.78 43.19 31.13
C GLN A 223 71.29 42.87 31.28
N THR A 224 70.53 43.76 31.92
CA THR A 224 69.08 43.62 32.12
C THR A 224 68.33 43.67 30.78
N GLY A 225 68.69 44.59 29.88
CA GLY A 225 68.12 44.68 28.54
C GLY A 225 68.36 43.42 27.69
N LYS A 226 69.55 42.80 27.81
CA LYS A 226 69.83 41.48 27.19
C LYS A 226 68.94 40.39 27.75
N GLN A 227 68.82 40.27 29.07
CA GLN A 227 67.95 39.28 29.70
C GLN A 227 66.48 39.47 29.31
N MET A 228 66.01 40.71 29.20
CA MET A 228 64.66 41.01 28.69
C MET A 228 64.50 40.52 27.25
N SER A 229 65.48 40.78 26.37
CA SER A 229 65.44 40.32 24.97
C SER A 229 65.41 38.79 24.88
N GLU A 230 66.22 38.09 25.66
CA GLU A 230 66.23 36.62 25.74
C GLU A 230 64.86 36.08 26.18
N LYS A 231 64.25 36.68 27.21
CA LYS A 231 62.91 36.28 27.69
C LYS A 231 61.81 36.54 26.65
N VAL A 232 61.90 37.63 25.90
CA VAL A 232 60.96 37.91 24.81
C VAL A 232 61.09 36.88 23.67
N VAL A 233 62.30 36.42 23.36
CA VAL A 233 62.51 35.32 22.41
C VAL A 233 61.88 34.02 22.91
N GLU A 234 62.04 33.67 24.20
CA GLU A 234 61.36 32.52 24.80
C GLU A 234 59.82 32.64 24.70
N ILE A 235 59.26 33.81 24.98
CA ILE A 235 57.81 34.07 24.86
C ILE A 235 57.33 33.86 23.42
N ASN A 236 58.06 34.39 22.43
CA ASN A 236 57.71 34.19 21.02
C ASN A 236 57.74 32.71 20.61
N GLY A 237 58.73 31.95 21.10
CA GLY A 237 58.78 30.50 20.90
C GLY A 237 57.55 29.79 21.50
N ALA A 238 57.16 30.15 22.72
CA ALA A 238 55.97 29.60 23.36
C ALA A 238 54.66 29.98 22.64
N LEU A 239 54.56 31.20 22.11
CA LEU A 239 53.41 31.65 21.30
C LEU A 239 53.29 30.87 20.00
N GLU A 240 54.40 30.63 19.28
CA GLU A 240 54.39 29.84 18.06
C GLU A 240 54.03 28.37 18.34
N GLN A 241 54.57 27.78 19.42
CA GLN A 241 54.19 26.45 19.87
C GLN A 241 52.68 26.37 20.18
N THR A 242 52.13 27.39 20.85
CA THR A 242 50.70 27.48 21.17
C THR A 242 49.88 27.57 19.89
N ARG A 243 50.28 28.41 18.93
CA ARG A 243 49.62 28.54 17.62
C ARG A 243 49.59 27.22 16.85
N GLN A 244 50.71 26.50 16.81
CA GLN A 244 50.78 25.18 16.17
C GLN A 244 49.87 24.17 16.88
N THR A 245 49.87 24.16 18.21
CA THR A 245 49.04 23.26 19.01
C THR A 245 47.54 23.53 18.80
N THR A 246 47.12 24.80 18.78
CA THR A 246 45.73 25.22 18.50
C THR A 246 45.29 24.82 17.08
N THR A 247 46.23 24.82 16.13
CA THR A 247 46.00 24.34 14.76
C THR A 247 45.87 22.80 14.74
N SER A 248 46.72 22.07 15.47
CA SER A 248 46.67 20.60 15.54
C SER A 248 45.51 20.05 16.37
N LEU A 249 45.02 20.82 17.35
CA LEU A 249 43.78 20.54 18.10
C LEU A 249 42.55 20.41 17.16
N GLY A 250 42.66 20.86 15.91
CA GLY A 250 41.68 20.59 14.87
C GLY A 250 41.36 19.12 14.66
N ALA A 251 42.30 18.21 14.97
CA ALA A 251 42.04 16.78 14.94
C ALA A 251 41.03 16.33 16.02
N GLN A 252 41.14 16.84 17.25
CA GLN A 252 40.18 16.51 18.32
C GLN A 252 38.82 17.18 18.09
N ASP A 253 38.81 18.40 17.55
CA ASP A 253 37.57 19.07 17.14
C ASP A 253 36.88 18.29 16.01
N ALA A 254 37.67 17.75 15.07
CA ALA A 254 37.17 16.90 14.01
C ALA A 254 36.61 15.57 14.56
N ASP A 255 37.24 14.95 15.56
CA ASP A 255 36.72 13.75 16.21
C ASP A 255 35.39 14.00 16.94
N ARG A 256 35.27 15.15 17.63
CA ARG A 256 34.01 15.57 18.25
C ARG A 256 32.93 15.85 17.21
N GLY A 257 33.28 16.54 16.13
CA GLY A 257 32.39 16.79 15.00
C GLY A 257 31.95 15.51 14.29
N ASN A 258 32.86 14.55 14.10
CA ASN A 258 32.56 13.26 13.48
C ASN A 258 31.66 12.39 14.35
N ASN A 259 31.87 12.35 15.67
CA ASN A 259 30.95 11.66 16.58
C ASN A 259 29.56 12.27 16.55
N ALA A 260 29.47 13.60 16.56
CA ALA A 260 28.22 14.33 16.39
C ALA A 260 27.52 13.98 15.06
N LEU A 261 28.26 13.96 13.95
CA LEU A 261 27.73 13.55 12.64
C LEU A 261 27.28 12.09 12.63
N GLY A 262 27.96 11.19 13.35
CA GLY A 262 27.55 9.80 13.51
C GLY A 262 26.17 9.65 14.19
N LEU A 263 25.90 10.46 15.22
CA LEU A 263 24.59 10.48 15.89
C LEU A 263 23.46 10.99 14.97
N LEU A 264 23.78 11.89 14.04
CA LEU A 264 22.85 12.34 13.01
C LEU A 264 22.61 11.26 11.95
N ASP A 265 23.65 10.57 11.52
CA ASP A 265 23.53 9.46 10.56
C ASP A 265 22.62 8.35 11.09
N GLU A 266 22.75 8.02 12.39
CA GLU A 266 21.85 7.09 13.09
C GLU A 266 20.39 7.57 13.05
N SER A 267 20.14 8.84 13.39
CA SER A 267 18.78 9.41 13.36
C SER A 267 18.17 9.44 11.94
N VAL A 268 18.98 9.74 10.92
CA VAL A 268 18.55 9.71 9.51
C VAL A 268 18.21 8.28 9.06
N ARG A 269 18.97 7.30 9.53
CA ARG A 269 18.76 5.89 9.24
C ARG A 269 17.46 5.37 9.85
N ASP A 270 17.19 5.72 11.11
CA ASP A 270 15.95 5.39 11.79
C ASP A 270 14.73 6.02 11.09
N PHE A 271 14.84 7.30 10.70
CA PHE A 271 13.78 7.98 9.95
C PHE A 271 13.51 7.33 8.59
N SER A 272 14.57 6.95 7.87
CA SER A 272 14.45 6.29 6.58
C SER A 272 13.76 4.93 6.70
N ALA A 273 14.10 4.15 7.73
CA ALA A 273 13.46 2.87 8.00
C ALA A 273 11.97 3.02 8.33
N ALA A 274 11.60 4.02 9.15
CA ALA A 274 10.22 4.32 9.47
C ALA A 274 9.42 4.76 8.21
N ALA A 275 10.00 5.64 7.39
CA ALA A 275 9.39 6.13 6.17
C ALA A 275 9.15 5.00 5.15
N GLU A 276 10.10 4.06 5.01
CA GLU A 276 9.96 2.91 4.12
C GLU A 276 8.83 1.97 4.58
N LYS A 277 8.71 1.74 5.90
CA LYS A 277 7.62 0.94 6.46
C LYS A 277 6.26 1.59 6.22
N LEU A 278 6.13 2.91 6.39
CA LEU A 278 4.90 3.64 6.07
C LEU A 278 4.55 3.58 4.58
N ALA A 279 5.54 3.72 3.70
CA ALA A 279 5.32 3.63 2.26
C ALA A 279 4.78 2.25 1.84
N GLN A 280 5.35 1.18 2.41
CA GLN A 280 4.89 -0.19 2.16
C GLN A 280 3.45 -0.42 2.62
N VAL A 281 3.09 0.08 3.81
CA VAL A 281 1.73 -0.04 4.35
C VAL A 281 0.74 0.73 3.48
N ASN A 282 1.07 1.95 3.08
CA ASN A 282 0.22 2.76 2.22
C ASN A 282 0.00 2.10 0.85
N GLN A 283 1.05 1.53 0.25
CA GLN A 283 0.95 0.80 -1.01
C GLN A 283 0.05 -0.45 -0.90
N ARG A 284 0.18 -1.21 0.19
CA ARG A 284 -0.72 -2.36 0.46
C ARG A 284 -2.16 -1.91 0.62
N MET A 285 -2.39 -0.84 1.38
CA MET A 285 -3.72 -0.28 1.62
C MET A 285 -4.39 0.21 0.33
N GLN A 286 -3.64 0.85 -0.58
CA GLN A 286 -4.18 1.24 -1.89
C GLN A 286 -4.52 0.04 -2.79
N THR A 287 -3.67 -0.98 -2.78
CA THR A 287 -3.87 -2.18 -3.60
C THR A 287 -5.09 -2.96 -3.12
N GLU A 288 -5.21 -3.20 -1.81
CA GLU A 288 -6.37 -3.86 -1.21
C GLU A 288 -7.63 -3.01 -1.33
N GLY A 289 -7.54 -1.69 -1.12
CA GLY A 289 -8.67 -0.77 -1.32
C GLY A 289 -9.26 -0.86 -2.73
N SER A 290 -8.40 -0.86 -3.76
CA SER A 290 -8.86 -1.03 -5.15
C SER A 290 -9.45 -2.42 -5.43
N ARG A 291 -8.90 -3.47 -4.80
CA ARG A 291 -9.44 -4.83 -4.91
C ARG A 291 -10.83 -4.92 -4.29
N VAL A 292 -10.98 -4.41 -3.07
CA VAL A 292 -12.25 -4.35 -2.34
C VAL A 292 -13.30 -3.56 -3.12
N GLU A 293 -12.95 -2.41 -3.69
CA GLU A 293 -13.87 -1.61 -4.50
C GLU A 293 -14.44 -2.39 -5.68
N LYS A 294 -13.56 -3.08 -6.44
CA LYS A 294 -13.96 -3.91 -7.59
C LYS A 294 -14.82 -5.10 -7.19
N GLU A 295 -14.42 -5.81 -6.13
CA GLU A 295 -15.17 -6.97 -5.63
C GLU A 295 -16.53 -6.56 -5.06
N LEU A 296 -16.62 -5.44 -4.36
CA LEU A 296 -17.87 -4.90 -3.83
C LEU A 296 -18.81 -4.50 -4.96
N HIS A 297 -18.31 -3.78 -5.96
CA HIS A 297 -19.11 -3.37 -7.12
C HIS A 297 -19.66 -4.60 -7.88
N ALA A 298 -18.80 -5.59 -8.14
CA ALA A 298 -19.21 -6.84 -8.77
C ALA A 298 -20.25 -7.59 -7.92
N SER A 299 -20.07 -7.60 -6.60
CA SER A 299 -20.97 -8.29 -5.68
C SER A 299 -22.36 -7.63 -5.61
N LEU A 300 -22.43 -6.30 -5.63
CA LEU A 300 -23.69 -5.55 -5.66
C LEU A 300 -24.48 -5.85 -6.94
N ILE A 301 -23.82 -5.86 -8.10
CA ILE A 301 -24.46 -6.21 -9.38
C ILE A 301 -24.95 -7.66 -9.35
N ALA A 302 -24.13 -8.59 -8.86
CA ALA A 302 -24.50 -9.99 -8.75
C ALA A 302 -25.71 -10.20 -7.82
N LEU A 303 -25.79 -9.46 -6.70
CA LEU A 303 -26.89 -9.54 -5.74
C LEU A 303 -28.20 -9.09 -6.39
N GLN A 304 -28.16 -7.96 -7.09
CA GLN A 304 -29.31 -7.41 -7.80
C GLN A 304 -29.79 -8.35 -8.91
N PHE A 305 -28.85 -8.87 -9.71
CA PHE A 305 -29.19 -9.83 -10.76
C PHE A 305 -29.83 -11.08 -10.17
N GLN A 306 -29.28 -11.59 -9.08
CA GLN A 306 -29.77 -12.82 -8.47
C GLN A 306 -31.13 -12.65 -7.81
N ASP A 307 -31.36 -11.55 -7.08
CA ASP A 307 -32.68 -11.23 -6.52
C ASP A 307 -33.73 -11.16 -7.63
N ARG A 308 -33.40 -10.46 -8.72
CA ARG A 308 -34.28 -10.34 -9.88
C ARG A 308 -34.56 -11.69 -10.56
N VAL A 309 -33.55 -12.54 -10.75
CA VAL A 309 -33.75 -13.91 -11.29
C VAL A 309 -34.62 -14.73 -10.36
N SER A 310 -34.40 -14.67 -9.04
CA SER A 310 -35.21 -15.40 -8.06
C SER A 310 -36.68 -15.00 -8.12
N GLN A 311 -36.97 -13.70 -8.21
CA GLN A 311 -38.34 -13.20 -8.33
C GLN A 311 -39.01 -13.67 -9.64
N ILE A 312 -38.32 -13.54 -10.77
CA ILE A 312 -38.85 -13.99 -12.08
C ILE A 312 -39.19 -15.48 -12.04
N VAL A 313 -38.26 -16.30 -11.55
CA VAL A 313 -38.42 -17.77 -11.52
C VAL A 313 -39.53 -18.18 -10.54
N GLN A 314 -39.64 -17.52 -9.39
CA GLN A 314 -40.72 -17.77 -8.42
C GLN A 314 -42.10 -17.46 -9.01
N HIS A 315 -42.25 -16.34 -9.73
CA HIS A 315 -43.52 -16.01 -10.40
C HIS A 315 -43.86 -17.04 -11.47
N VAL A 316 -42.91 -17.40 -12.34
CA VAL A 316 -43.14 -18.41 -13.40
C VAL A 316 -43.49 -19.77 -12.79
N ALA A 317 -42.83 -20.18 -11.70
CA ALA A 317 -43.16 -21.42 -11.00
C ALA A 317 -44.57 -21.38 -10.40
N GLN A 318 -44.97 -20.27 -9.79
CA GLN A 318 -46.32 -20.08 -9.26
C GLN A 318 -47.38 -20.11 -10.37
N ASP A 319 -47.10 -19.49 -11.52
CA ASP A 319 -47.99 -19.45 -12.67
C ASP A 319 -48.17 -20.84 -13.30
N LEU A 320 -47.09 -21.61 -13.41
CA LEU A 320 -47.14 -23.01 -13.86
C LEU A 320 -47.94 -23.89 -12.90
N LYS A 321 -47.77 -23.70 -11.59
CA LYS A 321 -48.56 -24.43 -10.59
C LYS A 321 -50.04 -24.11 -10.69
N GLN A 322 -50.41 -22.85 -10.93
CA GLN A 322 -51.80 -22.47 -11.18
C GLN A 322 -52.34 -23.12 -12.45
N MET A 323 -51.55 -23.15 -13.54
CA MET A 323 -51.93 -23.79 -14.80
C MET A 323 -52.12 -25.29 -14.63
N GLN A 324 -51.22 -25.96 -13.92
CA GLN A 324 -51.34 -27.38 -13.60
C GLN A 324 -52.63 -27.68 -12.83
N ALA A 325 -52.92 -26.92 -11.76
CA ALA A 325 -54.13 -27.09 -10.98
C ALA A 325 -55.41 -26.89 -11.81
N HIS A 326 -55.40 -25.94 -12.76
CA HIS A 326 -56.50 -25.74 -13.69
C HIS A 326 -56.69 -26.95 -14.62
N LEU A 327 -55.60 -27.46 -15.21
CA LEU A 327 -55.64 -28.63 -16.10
C LEU A 327 -56.06 -29.92 -15.35
N GLU A 328 -55.62 -30.09 -14.11
CA GLU A 328 -56.06 -31.19 -13.24
C GLU A 328 -57.57 -31.10 -12.97
N ALA A 329 -58.08 -29.92 -12.64
CA ALA A 329 -59.51 -29.70 -12.45
C ALA A 329 -60.33 -29.97 -13.72
N VAL A 330 -59.82 -29.60 -14.91
CA VAL A 330 -60.43 -29.97 -16.20
C VAL A 330 -60.44 -31.48 -16.41
N ARG A 331 -59.31 -32.17 -16.14
CA ARG A 331 -59.20 -33.63 -16.24
C ARG A 331 -60.15 -34.36 -15.29
N GLU A 332 -60.34 -33.85 -14.08
CA GLU A 332 -61.26 -34.43 -13.09
C GLU A 332 -62.73 -34.20 -13.44
N ALA A 333 -63.11 -33.00 -13.86
CA ALA A 333 -64.47 -32.71 -14.30
C ALA A 333 -64.84 -33.59 -15.50
N ARG A 334 -63.93 -33.77 -16.46
CA ARG A 334 -64.12 -34.65 -17.61
C ARG A 334 -64.26 -36.12 -17.21
N ARG A 335 -63.43 -36.62 -16.28
CA ARG A 335 -63.56 -37.98 -15.72
C ARG A 335 -64.92 -38.22 -15.04
N ARG A 336 -65.52 -37.17 -14.47
CA ARG A 336 -66.87 -37.20 -13.88
C ARG A 336 -68.01 -36.98 -14.88
N GLY A 337 -67.69 -36.71 -16.16
CA GLY A 337 -68.69 -36.36 -17.18
C GLY A 337 -69.31 -34.97 -17.01
N GLU A 338 -68.70 -34.12 -16.18
CA GLU A 338 -69.13 -32.75 -15.90
C GLU A 338 -68.45 -31.75 -16.87
N LYS A 339 -69.05 -30.57 -17.05
CA LYS A 339 -68.36 -29.47 -17.76
C LYS A 339 -67.19 -28.99 -16.90
N GLY A 340 -66.00 -28.94 -17.49
CA GLY A 340 -64.81 -28.40 -16.84
C GLY A 340 -64.93 -26.90 -16.51
N PRO A 341 -64.06 -26.39 -15.62
CA PRO A 341 -64.00 -24.97 -15.31
C PRO A 341 -63.73 -24.15 -16.59
N GLU A 342 -64.45 -23.04 -16.77
CA GLU A 342 -64.29 -22.18 -17.94
C GLU A 342 -62.92 -21.49 -17.94
N ALA A 343 -62.16 -21.71 -19.02
CA ALA A 343 -60.96 -20.94 -19.28
C ALA A 343 -61.34 -19.52 -19.67
N HIS A 344 -60.80 -18.53 -18.93
CA HIS A 344 -60.93 -17.11 -19.23
C HIS A 344 -59.55 -16.56 -19.65
N PRO A 345 -59.12 -16.74 -20.92
CA PRO A 345 -57.74 -16.45 -21.33
C PRO A 345 -57.31 -15.00 -21.09
N ARG A 346 -58.22 -14.04 -21.28
CA ARG A 346 -57.93 -12.61 -21.06
C ARG A 346 -57.72 -12.27 -19.60
N GLU A 347 -58.50 -12.85 -18.71
CA GLU A 347 -58.36 -12.64 -17.26
C GLU A 347 -57.11 -13.34 -16.73
N TRP A 348 -56.77 -14.50 -17.29
CA TRP A 348 -55.54 -15.22 -16.98
C TRP A 348 -54.30 -14.43 -17.37
N LEU A 349 -54.22 -13.96 -18.63
CA LEU A 349 -53.10 -13.15 -19.11
C LEU A 349 -52.96 -11.84 -18.31
N LYS A 350 -54.08 -11.20 -17.96
CA LYS A 350 -54.06 -9.99 -17.10
C LYS A 350 -53.55 -10.29 -15.69
N ARG A 351 -53.83 -11.49 -15.15
CA ARG A 351 -53.30 -11.94 -13.85
C ARG A 351 -51.80 -12.20 -13.92
N LEU A 352 -51.31 -12.83 -14.99
CA LEU A 352 -49.87 -13.00 -15.23
C LEU A 352 -49.16 -11.65 -15.33
N GLU A 353 -49.77 -10.66 -15.99
CA GLU A 353 -49.19 -9.32 -16.05
C GLU A 353 -49.10 -8.65 -14.68
N SER A 354 -50.05 -8.92 -13.78
CA SER A 354 -50.06 -8.36 -12.43
C SER A 354 -49.00 -8.95 -11.48
N THR A 355 -48.40 -10.09 -11.83
CA THR A 355 -47.33 -10.73 -11.04
C THR A 355 -45.93 -10.35 -11.52
N TYR A 356 -45.80 -9.57 -12.59
CA TYR A 356 -44.48 -9.12 -13.07
C TYR A 356 -43.91 -8.03 -12.18
N THR A 357 -42.67 -8.23 -11.76
CA THR A 357 -41.91 -7.25 -10.95
C THR A 357 -40.82 -6.56 -11.75
N THR A 358 -40.68 -6.88 -13.04
CA THR A 358 -39.64 -6.31 -13.90
C THR A 358 -40.22 -5.69 -15.16
N LEU A 359 -39.64 -4.56 -15.60
CA LEU A 359 -40.01 -3.86 -16.83
C LEU A 359 -39.89 -4.76 -18.07
N GLU A 360 -38.93 -5.69 -18.04
CA GLU A 360 -38.63 -6.60 -19.13
C GLU A 360 -39.65 -7.74 -19.22
N GLN A 361 -40.18 -8.24 -18.10
CA GLN A 361 -41.31 -9.18 -18.11
C GLN A 361 -42.56 -8.52 -18.71
N ALA A 362 -42.86 -7.28 -18.31
CA ALA A 362 -43.98 -6.52 -18.87
C ALA A 362 -43.82 -6.25 -20.37
N ALA A 363 -42.61 -5.86 -20.81
CA ALA A 363 -42.31 -5.62 -22.22
C ALA A 363 -42.39 -6.90 -23.08
N LEU A 364 -41.92 -8.04 -22.56
CA LEU A 364 -42.02 -9.34 -23.21
C LEU A 364 -43.49 -9.78 -23.37
N HIS A 365 -44.31 -9.56 -22.35
CA HIS A 365 -45.74 -9.88 -22.39
C HIS A 365 -46.51 -9.04 -23.42
N GLN A 366 -46.08 -7.80 -23.67
CA GLN A 366 -46.66 -6.91 -24.68
C GLN A 366 -46.11 -7.18 -26.11
N GLY A 367 -45.27 -8.20 -26.30
CA GLY A 367 -44.72 -8.58 -27.61
C GLY A 367 -43.56 -7.71 -28.10
N GLY A 368 -43.03 -6.83 -27.25
CA GLY A 368 -41.85 -6.04 -27.55
C GLY A 368 -40.60 -6.92 -27.47
N GLY A 369 -39.83 -7.02 -28.56
CA GLY A 369 -38.52 -7.66 -28.56
C GLY A 369 -37.58 -6.91 -27.62
N GLY A 370 -37.49 -7.36 -26.37
CA GLY A 370 -36.74 -6.72 -25.32
C GLY A 370 -35.26 -6.64 -25.68
N LYS A 371 -34.77 -5.45 -26.07
CA LYS A 371 -33.37 -5.14 -25.86
C LYS A 371 -33.21 -4.90 -24.35
N PRO A 372 -32.27 -5.57 -23.68
CA PRO A 372 -31.94 -5.22 -22.31
C PRO A 372 -31.48 -3.76 -22.33
N ALA A 373 -32.08 -2.91 -21.50
CA ALA A 373 -31.44 -1.66 -21.16
C ALA A 373 -30.10 -2.07 -20.54
N ALA A 374 -29.00 -1.69 -21.20
CA ALA A 374 -27.68 -1.87 -20.62
C ALA A 374 -27.75 -1.25 -19.22
N SER A 375 -27.45 -2.06 -18.21
CA SER A 375 -27.44 -1.68 -16.80
C SER A 375 -26.47 -0.51 -16.61
N SER A 376 -26.95 0.71 -16.82
CA SER A 376 -26.18 1.92 -16.56
C SER A 376 -26.35 2.32 -15.10
N GLY A 377 -26.14 1.39 -14.16
CA GLY A 377 -26.12 1.66 -12.72
C GLY A 377 -27.34 2.37 -12.11
N ASP A 378 -28.39 2.63 -12.89
CA ASP A 378 -29.52 3.44 -12.46
C ASP A 378 -30.64 2.51 -12.01
N VAL A 379 -31.08 2.80 -10.80
CA VAL A 379 -32.02 2.03 -10.01
C VAL A 379 -33.42 2.43 -10.46
N ASP A 380 -33.98 1.73 -11.42
CA ASP A 380 -35.41 1.81 -11.72
C ASP A 380 -36.16 0.67 -11.00
N PHE A 381 -36.61 0.96 -9.77
CA PHE A 381 -37.64 0.17 -9.08
C PHE A 381 -39.03 0.72 -9.43
N PHE A 382 -40.02 -0.19 -9.48
CA PHE A 382 -41.43 0.13 -9.21
C PHE A 382 -41.73 0.03 -7.71
#